data_AF-C5PGR8-F1
#
_entry.id   AF-C5PGR8-F1
#
_cell.length_a   1.000
_cell.length_b   1.000
_cell.length_c   1.000
_cell.angle_alpha   90.00
_cell.angle_beta   90.00
_cell.angle_gamma   90.00
#
_symmetry.space_group_name_H-M   'P 1'
#
loop_
_entity.id
_entity.type
_entity.pdbx_description
1 polymer ?
#
loop_
_entity_poly.entity_id
_entity_poly.type
_entity_poly.pdbx_seq_one_letter_code
_entity_poly.pdbx_strand_id
1 'polypeptide(L)'
;MESSSSCHQRAVTDLVISCQFLEGGPNDNNWDSSFHLDQLKSLYAARLAICELNGAGAATPDKCVSILSLKQEDGPESYSTQFHAKPRKQQPAIPAQLESCLHSLESRPQWWTSYSNNRQNAAVMCQAARINVERDELLKHHRKLADITFGLGAALNQSLNDAAAEATKQRSFLDSINDLRLKIIRDMQDADVLARNRFSAFAIDLESQIRRTGAGAKESMRGILSDAGVLSKDILLSIKSIQDLKHSMNVYSEMLKQNSELAAADQERQKANSEITLATRQSLDQIRNQHIAIIDQEFSRLHSSVVCYTSINYL
;
A
#
# COMPACT_ATOMS: atom_id res chain seq x y z
N MET A 1 -87.25 -45.81 -31.58
CA MET A 1 -86.91 -45.06 -30.35
C MET A 1 -85.39 -44.90 -30.16
N GLU A 2 -84.55 -45.89 -30.51
CA GLU A 2 -83.08 -45.75 -30.35
C GLU A 2 -82.41 -44.79 -31.36
N SER A 3 -82.93 -44.68 -32.58
CA SER A 3 -82.37 -43.76 -33.59
C SER A 3 -82.63 -42.27 -33.27
N SER A 4 -83.76 -41.95 -32.65
CA SER A 4 -84.11 -40.58 -32.24
C SER A 4 -83.24 -40.09 -31.09
N SER A 5 -82.90 -40.93 -30.11
CA SER A 5 -82.01 -40.53 -29.01
C SER A 5 -80.58 -40.27 -29.50
N SER A 6 -80.07 -41.06 -30.44
CA SER A 6 -78.75 -40.85 -31.06
C SER A 6 -78.70 -39.55 -31.87
N CYS A 7 -79.75 -39.22 -32.62
CA CYS A 7 -79.86 -37.97 -33.39
C CYS A 7 -79.82 -36.73 -32.47
N HIS A 8 -80.60 -36.75 -31.38
CA HIS A 8 -80.63 -35.69 -30.39
C HIS A 8 -79.26 -35.50 -29.73
N GLN A 9 -78.62 -36.59 -29.31
CA GLN A 9 -77.32 -36.55 -28.64
C GLN A 9 -76.25 -35.95 -29.55
N ARG A 10 -76.24 -36.32 -30.84
CA ARG A 10 -75.29 -35.76 -31.83
C ARG A 10 -75.50 -34.25 -32.01
N ALA A 11 -76.74 -33.80 -32.22
CA ALA A 11 -77.04 -32.38 -32.39
C ALA A 11 -76.61 -31.56 -31.15
N VAL A 12 -76.89 -32.05 -29.93
CA VAL A 12 -76.48 -31.39 -28.69
C VAL A 12 -74.96 -31.35 -28.54
N THR A 13 -74.28 -32.45 -28.83
CA THR A 13 -72.82 -32.54 -28.72
C THR A 13 -72.15 -31.56 -29.69
N ASP A 14 -72.60 -31.53 -30.95
CA ASP A 14 -72.11 -30.59 -31.96
C ASP A 14 -72.29 -29.13 -31.51
N LEU A 15 -73.46 -28.78 -30.96
CA LEU A 15 -73.73 -27.42 -30.47
C LEU A 15 -72.81 -27.04 -29.33
N VAL A 16 -72.67 -27.89 -28.32
CA VAL A 16 -71.83 -27.62 -27.14
C VAL A 16 -70.38 -27.40 -27.56
N ILE A 17 -69.85 -28.31 -28.39
CA ILE A 17 -68.48 -28.20 -28.93
C ILE A 17 -68.33 -26.89 -29.72
N SER A 18 -69.26 -26.60 -30.63
CA SER A 18 -69.24 -25.38 -31.45
C SER A 18 -69.27 -24.09 -30.62
N CYS A 19 -70.09 -24.06 -29.56
CA CYS A 19 -70.23 -22.90 -28.70
C CYS A 19 -69.05 -22.70 -27.74
N GLN A 20 -68.29 -23.74 -27.43
CA GLN A 20 -67.02 -23.63 -26.70
C GLN A 20 -65.91 -23.00 -27.55
N PHE A 21 -65.94 -23.16 -28.87
CA PHE A 21 -64.90 -22.65 -29.77
C PHE A 21 -65.09 -21.20 -30.22
N LEU A 22 -66.30 -20.65 -30.05
CA LEU A 22 -66.58 -19.23 -30.28
C LEU A 22 -66.06 -18.37 -29.12
N GLU A 23 -64.76 -18.43 -28.88
CA GLU A 23 -64.05 -17.42 -28.10
C GLU A 23 -63.98 -16.14 -28.94
N GLY A 24 -64.69 -15.10 -28.51
CA GLY A 24 -64.39 -13.74 -28.95
C GLY A 24 -63.11 -13.30 -28.26
N GLY A 25 -61.97 -13.37 -28.97
CA GLY A 25 -60.77 -12.69 -28.52
C GLY A 25 -61.04 -11.18 -28.42
N PRO A 26 -60.34 -10.43 -27.55
CA PRO A 26 -60.54 -8.98 -27.39
C PRO A 26 -60.29 -8.16 -28.68
N ASN A 27 -59.75 -8.77 -29.74
CA ASN A 27 -59.48 -8.17 -31.04
C ASN A 27 -60.35 -8.71 -32.19
N ASP A 28 -61.26 -9.66 -31.95
CA ASP A 28 -62.17 -10.11 -33.00
C ASP A 28 -63.37 -9.18 -33.08
N ASN A 29 -63.72 -8.77 -34.30
CA ASN A 29 -64.89 -7.96 -34.58
C ASN A 29 -66.13 -8.67 -34.03
N ASN A 30 -66.60 -8.23 -32.86
CA ASN A 30 -67.67 -8.84 -32.06
C ASN A 30 -68.95 -9.17 -32.89
N TRP A 31 -69.16 -8.44 -33.99
CA TRP A 31 -70.23 -8.67 -34.96
C TRP A 31 -70.15 -10.03 -35.67
N ASP A 32 -68.98 -10.44 -36.14
CA ASP A 32 -68.79 -11.67 -36.93
C ASP A 32 -68.98 -12.92 -36.05
N SER A 33 -68.47 -12.88 -34.82
CA SER A 33 -68.68 -13.93 -33.82
C SER A 33 -70.15 -14.07 -33.40
N SER A 34 -70.86 -12.94 -33.22
CA SER A 34 -72.30 -12.97 -32.90
C SER A 34 -73.13 -13.52 -34.05
N PHE A 35 -72.83 -13.15 -35.29
CA PHE A 35 -73.51 -13.67 -36.48
C PHE A 35 -73.25 -15.16 -36.69
N HIS A 36 -72.01 -15.61 -36.53
CA HIS A 36 -71.66 -17.03 -36.60
C HIS A 36 -72.33 -17.84 -35.49
N LEU A 37 -72.44 -17.31 -34.28
CA LEU A 37 -73.17 -17.94 -33.17
C LEU A 37 -74.66 -18.09 -33.49
N ASP A 38 -75.28 -17.08 -34.11
CA ASP A 38 -76.68 -17.16 -34.52
C ASP A 38 -76.92 -18.22 -35.60
N GLN A 39 -76.00 -18.35 -36.55
CA GLN A 39 -76.06 -19.41 -37.56
C GLN A 39 -75.88 -20.81 -36.93
N LEU A 40 -74.98 -20.98 -35.95
CA LEU A 40 -74.82 -22.25 -35.24
C LEU A 40 -76.05 -22.64 -34.43
N LYS A 41 -76.68 -21.67 -33.75
CA LYS A 41 -77.96 -21.89 -33.05
C LYS A 41 -79.05 -22.33 -34.02
N SER A 42 -79.13 -21.67 -35.17
CA SER A 42 -80.09 -22.00 -36.23
C SER A 42 -79.83 -23.39 -36.84
N LEU A 43 -78.57 -23.76 -37.04
CA LEU A 43 -78.17 -25.07 -37.54
C LEU A 43 -78.53 -26.20 -36.56
N TYR A 44 -78.22 -26.02 -35.27
CA TYR A 44 -78.63 -26.95 -34.23
C TYR A 44 -80.15 -27.09 -34.16
N ALA A 45 -80.86 -25.96 -34.17
CA ALA A 45 -82.32 -25.94 -34.09
C ALA A 45 -82.95 -26.67 -35.27
N ALA A 46 -82.40 -26.49 -36.48
CA ALA A 46 -82.83 -27.22 -37.67
C ALA A 46 -82.56 -28.73 -37.52
N ARG A 47 -81.35 -29.14 -37.12
CA ARG A 47 -81.01 -30.57 -36.90
C ARG A 47 -81.92 -31.22 -35.87
N LEU A 48 -82.12 -30.57 -34.73
CA LEU A 48 -82.92 -31.12 -33.64
C LEU A 48 -84.40 -31.18 -34.03
N ALA A 49 -84.90 -30.16 -34.73
CA ALA A 49 -86.26 -30.20 -35.27
C ALA A 49 -86.44 -31.39 -36.22
N ILE A 50 -85.50 -31.64 -37.13
CA ILE A 50 -85.56 -32.80 -38.02
C ILE A 50 -85.52 -34.12 -37.22
N CYS A 51 -84.70 -34.21 -36.17
CA CYS A 51 -84.69 -35.38 -35.29
C CYS A 51 -86.06 -35.62 -34.62
N GLU A 52 -86.72 -34.56 -34.15
CA GLU A 52 -88.06 -34.62 -33.55
C GLU A 52 -89.12 -35.03 -34.57
N LEU A 53 -89.05 -34.51 -35.81
CA LEU A 53 -89.95 -34.91 -36.90
C LEU A 53 -89.83 -36.39 -37.21
N ASN A 54 -88.60 -36.90 -37.34
CA ASN A 54 -88.35 -38.32 -37.55
C ASN A 54 -88.82 -39.17 -36.36
N GLY A 55 -88.63 -38.68 -35.13
CA GLY A 55 -89.13 -39.33 -33.92
C GLY A 55 -90.66 -39.41 -33.85
N ALA A 56 -91.35 -38.42 -34.40
CA ALA A 56 -92.80 -38.36 -34.51
C ALA A 56 -93.37 -39.09 -35.74
N GLY A 57 -92.52 -39.72 -36.56
CA GLY A 57 -92.93 -40.41 -37.79
C GLY A 57 -93.33 -39.48 -38.94
N ALA A 58 -93.00 -38.19 -38.86
CA ALA A 58 -93.22 -37.23 -39.95
C ALA A 58 -92.08 -37.30 -40.98
N ALA A 59 -92.41 -37.10 -42.26
CA ALA A 59 -91.40 -37.05 -43.30
C ALA A 59 -90.47 -35.84 -43.13
N THR A 60 -89.15 -36.07 -43.25
CA THR A 60 -88.14 -35.01 -43.30
C THR A 60 -88.26 -34.23 -44.62
N PRO A 61 -88.23 -32.88 -44.60
CA PRO A 61 -88.22 -32.10 -45.84
C PRO A 61 -86.96 -32.39 -46.68
N ASP A 62 -87.10 -32.57 -48.00
CA ASP A 62 -85.99 -32.93 -48.90
C ASP A 62 -84.80 -31.95 -48.82
N LYS A 63 -85.09 -30.66 -48.63
CA LYS A 63 -84.07 -29.60 -48.51
C LYS A 63 -83.26 -29.67 -47.21
N CYS A 64 -83.69 -30.48 -46.24
CA CYS A 64 -83.06 -30.60 -44.92
C CYS A 64 -82.19 -31.86 -44.76
N VAL A 65 -82.21 -32.78 -45.72
CA VAL A 65 -81.50 -34.08 -45.64
C VAL A 65 -79.98 -33.91 -45.55
N SER A 66 -79.43 -32.92 -46.26
CA SER A 66 -77.99 -32.60 -46.26
C SER A 66 -77.48 -32.07 -44.91
N ILE A 67 -78.34 -31.44 -44.10
CA ILE A 67 -77.96 -30.82 -42.82
C ILE A 67 -77.75 -31.85 -41.72
N LEU A 68 -78.41 -33.00 -41.82
CA LEU A 68 -78.16 -34.18 -40.97
C LEU A 68 -76.89 -34.93 -41.39
N SER A 69 -76.49 -34.78 -42.65
CA SER A 69 -75.41 -35.54 -43.29
C SER A 69 -74.09 -34.78 -43.25
N LEU A 70 -73.65 -34.37 -42.06
CA LEU A 70 -72.21 -34.14 -41.86
C LEU A 70 -71.60 -35.45 -41.40
N LYS A 71 -71.30 -36.30 -42.40
CA LYS A 71 -70.07 -37.07 -42.28
C LYS A 71 -68.97 -36.04 -42.19
N GLN A 72 -68.29 -36.00 -41.05
CA GLN A 72 -66.90 -35.59 -41.00
C GLN A 72 -66.23 -36.30 -42.19
N GLU A 73 -65.65 -35.54 -43.13
CA GLU A 73 -64.83 -36.15 -44.18
C GLU A 73 -63.64 -36.81 -43.48
N ASP A 74 -63.84 -38.06 -43.06
CA ASP A 74 -62.77 -39.00 -42.79
C ASP A 74 -62.16 -39.31 -44.16
N GLY A 75 -61.28 -38.42 -44.61
CA GLY A 75 -60.29 -38.75 -45.62
C GLY A 75 -59.50 -39.99 -45.16
N PRO A 76 -59.07 -40.86 -46.08
CA PRO A 76 -58.46 -42.13 -45.73
C PRO A 76 -57.22 -41.90 -44.86
N GLU A 77 -57.21 -42.53 -43.68
CA GLU A 77 -56.09 -42.57 -42.73
C GLU A 77 -54.81 -43.02 -43.43
N SER A 78 -53.98 -42.06 -43.85
CA SER A 78 -52.58 -42.31 -44.15
C SER A 78 -51.82 -42.20 -42.83
N TYR A 79 -51.55 -43.37 -42.25
CA TYR A 79 -50.73 -43.54 -41.06
C TYR A 79 -49.29 -43.08 -41.37
N SER A 80 -49.00 -41.79 -41.17
CA SER A 80 -47.64 -41.28 -41.17
C SER A 80 -47.46 -40.29 -40.01
N THR A 81 -46.79 -40.80 -38.99
CA THR A 81 -45.96 -40.13 -37.98
C THR A 81 -45.71 -38.63 -38.20
N GLN A 82 -46.38 -37.79 -37.41
CA GLN A 82 -45.86 -36.52 -36.92
C GLN A 82 -46.71 -36.02 -35.75
N PHE A 83 -46.35 -36.49 -34.56
CA PHE A 83 -46.75 -35.87 -33.30
C PHE A 83 -46.17 -34.45 -33.26
N HIS A 84 -47.02 -33.42 -33.42
CA HIS A 84 -46.87 -32.01 -33.00
C HIS A 84 -47.67 -31.00 -33.85
N ALA A 85 -48.54 -31.44 -34.78
CA ALA A 85 -49.54 -30.54 -35.34
C ALA A 85 -50.68 -30.34 -34.33
N LYS A 86 -50.76 -29.14 -33.73
CA LYS A 86 -51.98 -28.71 -33.00
C LYS A 86 -53.18 -28.94 -33.93
N PRO A 87 -54.29 -29.54 -33.48
CA PRO A 87 -55.49 -29.59 -34.30
C PRO A 87 -55.84 -28.14 -34.64
N ARG A 88 -55.75 -27.80 -35.93
CA ARG A 88 -56.21 -26.52 -36.44
C ARG A 88 -57.65 -26.40 -35.94
N LYS A 89 -57.95 -25.40 -35.10
CA LYS A 89 -59.30 -25.11 -34.59
C LYS A 89 -60.18 -24.85 -35.82
N GLN A 90 -60.74 -25.89 -36.43
CA GLN A 90 -61.62 -25.76 -37.57
C GLN A 90 -62.96 -25.30 -37.01
N GLN A 91 -63.30 -24.05 -37.30
CA GLN A 91 -64.59 -23.48 -36.95
C GLN A 91 -65.68 -24.36 -37.60
N PRO A 92 -66.73 -24.73 -36.87
CA PRO A 92 -67.77 -25.60 -37.41
C PRO A 92 -68.38 -24.95 -38.66
N ALA A 93 -68.19 -25.58 -39.82
CA ALA A 93 -68.66 -25.04 -41.09
C ALA A 93 -70.20 -25.07 -41.12
N ILE A 94 -70.80 -23.91 -41.40
CA ILE A 94 -72.25 -23.80 -41.55
C ILE A 94 -72.62 -24.30 -42.96
N PRO A 95 -73.52 -25.29 -43.09
CA PRO A 95 -73.93 -25.79 -44.39
C PRO A 95 -74.61 -24.71 -45.22
N ALA A 96 -74.21 -24.58 -46.50
CA ALA A 96 -74.84 -23.65 -47.44
C ALA A 96 -76.35 -23.91 -47.64
N GLN A 97 -76.83 -25.13 -47.33
CA GLN A 97 -78.22 -25.52 -47.46
C GLN A 97 -79.09 -25.11 -46.25
N LEU A 98 -78.52 -24.50 -45.20
CA LEU A 98 -79.24 -24.13 -43.98
C LEU A 98 -80.48 -23.28 -44.30
N GLU A 99 -80.33 -22.19 -45.07
CA GLU A 99 -81.44 -21.32 -45.45
C GLU A 99 -82.55 -22.05 -46.22
N SER A 100 -82.19 -22.94 -47.15
CA SER A 100 -83.17 -23.71 -47.91
C SER A 100 -83.96 -24.68 -47.02
N CYS A 101 -83.33 -25.23 -45.98
CA CYS A 101 -84.00 -26.05 -44.99
C CYS A 101 -84.88 -25.21 -44.07
N LEU A 102 -84.42 -24.04 -43.61
CA LEU A 102 -85.21 -23.14 -42.77
C LEU A 102 -86.52 -22.74 -43.47
N HIS A 103 -86.44 -22.39 -44.75
CA HIS A 103 -87.64 -22.06 -45.52
C HIS A 103 -88.58 -23.27 -45.69
N SER A 104 -88.03 -24.49 -45.74
CA SER A 104 -88.85 -25.71 -45.75
C SER A 104 -89.51 -25.97 -44.39
N LEU A 105 -88.82 -25.72 -43.28
CA LEU A 105 -89.38 -25.83 -41.93
C LEU A 105 -90.48 -24.77 -41.68
N GLU A 106 -90.38 -23.61 -42.30
CA GLU A 106 -91.40 -22.55 -42.23
C GLU A 106 -92.72 -22.94 -42.91
N SER A 107 -92.66 -23.81 -43.93
CA SER A 107 -93.84 -24.20 -44.73
C SER A 107 -94.96 -24.90 -43.93
N ARG A 108 -94.67 -25.42 -42.73
CA ARG A 108 -95.65 -26.08 -41.86
C ARG A 108 -95.53 -25.58 -40.42
N PRO A 109 -96.63 -25.13 -39.77
CA PRO A 109 -96.60 -24.58 -38.42
C PRO A 109 -95.97 -25.52 -37.37
N GLN A 110 -96.21 -26.83 -37.50
CA GLN A 110 -95.68 -27.84 -36.58
C GLN A 110 -94.14 -27.93 -36.64
N TRP A 111 -93.58 -27.79 -37.84
CA TRP A 111 -92.13 -27.83 -38.08
C TRP A 111 -91.45 -26.56 -37.58
N TRP A 112 -92.05 -25.41 -37.87
CA TRP A 112 -91.58 -24.12 -37.38
C TRP A 112 -91.61 -24.02 -35.85
N THR A 113 -92.63 -24.59 -35.21
CA THR A 113 -92.73 -24.60 -33.73
C THR A 113 -91.60 -25.40 -33.10
N SER A 114 -91.30 -26.59 -33.63
CA SER A 114 -90.17 -27.40 -33.17
C SER A 114 -88.83 -26.67 -33.36
N TYR A 115 -88.60 -26.08 -34.55
CA TYR A 115 -87.40 -25.28 -34.83
C TYR A 115 -87.25 -24.10 -33.86
N SER A 116 -88.27 -23.26 -33.73
CA SER A 116 -88.19 -22.03 -32.93
C SER A 116 -87.98 -22.31 -31.44
N ASN A 117 -88.58 -23.37 -30.90
CA ASN A 117 -88.33 -23.82 -29.54
C ASN A 117 -86.87 -24.29 -29.36
N ASN A 118 -86.38 -25.10 -30.29
CA ASN A 118 -85.01 -25.60 -30.25
C ASN A 118 -83.97 -24.47 -30.41
N ARG A 119 -84.27 -23.42 -31.19
CA ARG A 119 -83.39 -22.24 -31.31
C ARG A 119 -83.30 -21.45 -30.00
N GLN A 120 -84.39 -21.34 -29.24
CA GLN A 120 -84.36 -20.70 -27.91
C GLN A 120 -83.52 -21.52 -26.93
N ASN A 121 -83.69 -22.85 -26.92
CA ASN A 121 -82.90 -23.76 -26.09
C ASN A 121 -81.40 -23.69 -26.41
N ALA A 122 -81.05 -23.50 -27.68
CA ALA A 122 -79.67 -23.35 -28.12
C ALA A 122 -78.94 -22.18 -27.44
N ALA A 123 -79.64 -21.07 -27.18
CA ALA A 123 -79.05 -19.91 -26.51
C ALA A 123 -78.59 -20.25 -25.08
N VAL A 124 -79.44 -20.94 -24.32
CA VAL A 124 -79.14 -21.36 -22.95
C VAL A 124 -77.99 -22.37 -22.92
N MET A 125 -78.01 -23.34 -23.83
CA MET A 125 -76.95 -24.36 -23.92
C MET A 125 -75.60 -23.75 -24.28
N CYS A 126 -75.55 -22.81 -25.23
CA CYS A 126 -74.31 -22.12 -25.59
C CYS A 126 -73.79 -21.23 -24.48
N GLN A 127 -74.66 -20.57 -23.72
CA GLN A 127 -74.25 -19.79 -22.55
C GLN A 127 -73.64 -20.71 -21.48
N ALA A 128 -74.27 -21.84 -21.17
CA ALA A 128 -73.74 -22.80 -20.22
C ALA A 128 -72.39 -23.40 -20.69
N ALA A 129 -72.27 -23.73 -21.97
CA ALA A 129 -71.04 -24.24 -22.56
C ALA A 129 -69.88 -23.23 -22.45
N ARG A 130 -70.15 -21.95 -22.70
CA ARG A 130 -69.16 -20.87 -22.61
C ARG A 130 -68.72 -20.57 -21.19
N ILE A 131 -69.65 -20.55 -20.23
CA ILE A 131 -69.33 -20.30 -18.81
C ILE A 131 -68.29 -21.31 -18.30
N ASN A 132 -68.38 -22.58 -18.71
CA ASN A 132 -67.40 -23.59 -18.31
C ASN A 132 -66.00 -23.29 -18.86
N VAL A 133 -65.90 -22.87 -20.12
CA VAL A 133 -64.61 -22.49 -20.74
C VAL A 133 -64.03 -21.25 -20.08
N GLU A 134 -64.85 -20.20 -19.90
CA GLU A 134 -64.44 -18.95 -19.26
C GLU A 134 -63.98 -19.19 -17.81
N ARG A 135 -64.66 -20.09 -17.07
CA ARG A 135 -64.24 -20.51 -15.74
C ARG A 135 -62.88 -21.21 -15.75
N ASP A 136 -62.67 -22.16 -16.67
CA ASP A 136 -61.41 -22.90 -16.77
C ASP A 136 -60.24 -21.98 -17.15
N GLU A 137 -60.49 -21.01 -18.04
CA GLU A 137 -59.53 -19.98 -18.38
C GLU A 137 -59.21 -19.09 -17.17
N LEU A 138 -60.22 -18.63 -16.44
CA LEU A 138 -60.04 -17.82 -15.22
C LEU A 138 -59.24 -18.58 -14.17
N LEU A 139 -59.54 -19.86 -13.94
CA LEU A 139 -58.79 -20.72 -13.02
C LEU A 139 -57.33 -20.88 -13.46
N LYS A 140 -57.08 -21.03 -14.75
CA LYS A 140 -55.72 -21.10 -15.31
C LYS A 140 -54.94 -19.81 -15.04
N HIS A 141 -55.57 -18.65 -15.22
CA HIS A 141 -54.97 -17.35 -14.91
C HIS A 141 -54.67 -17.21 -13.42
N HIS A 142 -55.60 -17.57 -12.55
CA HIS A 142 -55.38 -17.54 -11.10
C HIS A 142 -54.24 -18.45 -10.65
N ARG A 143 -54.13 -19.67 -11.21
CA ARG A 143 -53.00 -20.57 -10.92
C ARG A 143 -51.67 -19.93 -11.31
N LYS A 144 -51.59 -19.36 -12.51
CA LYS A 144 -50.38 -18.67 -12.98
C LYS A 144 -50.02 -17.48 -12.09
N LEU A 145 -51.01 -16.69 -11.68
CA LEU A 145 -50.79 -15.58 -10.74
C LEU A 145 -50.25 -16.09 -9.41
N ALA A 146 -50.86 -17.14 -8.85
CA ALA A 146 -50.41 -17.74 -7.59
C ALA A 146 -48.97 -18.25 -7.67
N ASP A 147 -48.60 -18.92 -8.76
CA ASP A 147 -47.23 -19.40 -8.98
C ASP A 147 -46.22 -18.23 -9.04
N ILE A 148 -46.56 -17.15 -9.74
CA ILE A 148 -45.71 -15.95 -9.82
C ILE A 148 -45.59 -15.29 -8.46
N THR A 149 -46.69 -15.12 -7.72
CA THR A 149 -46.68 -14.52 -6.39
C THR A 149 -45.85 -15.35 -5.41
N PHE A 150 -45.98 -16.68 -5.46
CA PHE A 150 -45.17 -17.58 -4.65
C PHE A 150 -43.68 -17.45 -4.98
N GLY A 151 -43.33 -17.47 -6.28
CA GLY A 151 -41.95 -17.30 -6.73
C GLY A 151 -41.35 -15.94 -6.32
N LEU A 152 -42.13 -14.86 -6.42
CA LEU A 152 -41.72 -13.52 -5.98
C LEU A 152 -41.50 -13.47 -4.47
N GLY A 153 -42.39 -14.08 -3.67
CA GLY A 153 -42.24 -14.17 -2.23
C GLY A 153 -40.97 -14.92 -1.82
N ALA A 154 -40.69 -16.04 -2.48
CA ALA A 154 -39.47 -16.81 -2.24
C ALA A 154 -38.20 -16.02 -2.60
N ALA A 155 -38.17 -15.37 -3.77
CA ALA A 155 -37.03 -14.56 -4.21
C ALA A 155 -36.79 -13.33 -3.31
N LEU A 156 -37.87 -12.69 -2.84
CA LEU A 156 -37.79 -11.58 -1.90
C LEU A 156 -37.21 -12.05 -0.55
N ASN A 157 -37.71 -13.16 -0.02
CA ASN A 157 -37.21 -13.72 1.24
C ASN A 157 -35.73 -14.12 1.14
N GLN A 158 -35.33 -14.72 0.02
CA GLN A 158 -33.92 -15.02 -0.25
C GLN A 158 -33.07 -13.73 -0.29
N SER A 159 -33.51 -12.71 -1.03
CA SER A 159 -32.80 -11.44 -1.11
C SER A 159 -32.67 -10.75 0.25
N LEU A 160 -33.69 -10.82 1.10
CA LEU A 160 -33.63 -10.30 2.47
C LEU A 160 -32.61 -11.05 3.33
N ASN A 161 -32.58 -12.39 3.25
CA ASN A 161 -31.61 -13.20 3.97
C ASN A 161 -30.17 -12.93 3.49
N ASP A 162 -29.97 -12.82 2.18
CA ASP A 162 -28.66 -12.51 1.59
C ASP A 162 -28.19 -11.11 2.00
N ALA A 163 -29.09 -10.12 1.98
CA ALA A 163 -28.79 -8.77 2.46
C ALA A 163 -28.46 -8.73 3.96
N ALA A 164 -29.19 -9.48 4.79
CA ALA A 164 -28.91 -9.59 6.22
C ALA A 164 -27.56 -10.27 6.50
N ALA A 165 -27.23 -11.33 5.75
CA ALA A 165 -25.94 -12.01 5.84
C ALA A 165 -24.79 -11.08 5.44
N GLU A 166 -24.95 -10.31 4.35
CA GLU A 166 -23.94 -9.36 3.89
C GLU A 166 -23.77 -8.19 4.88
N ALA A 167 -24.86 -7.64 5.41
CA ALA A 167 -24.80 -6.62 6.46
C ALA A 167 -24.03 -7.11 7.69
N THR A 168 -24.19 -8.39 8.07
CA THR A 168 -23.45 -9.00 9.18
C THR A 168 -21.95 -9.09 8.88
N LYS A 169 -21.56 -9.47 7.65
CA LYS A 169 -20.15 -9.49 7.23
C LYS A 169 -19.54 -8.08 7.18
N GLN A 170 -20.27 -7.10 6.67
CA GLN A 170 -19.81 -5.71 6.65
C GLN A 170 -19.58 -5.20 8.07
N ARG A 171 -20.45 -5.54 9.01
CA ARG A 171 -20.28 -5.15 10.42
C ARG A 171 -19.03 -5.76 11.04
N SER A 172 -18.78 -7.06 10.85
CA SER A 172 -17.57 -7.70 11.39
C SER A 172 -16.28 -7.17 10.75
N PHE A 173 -16.33 -6.79 9.47
CA PHE A 173 -15.22 -6.12 8.80
C PHE A 173 -14.95 -4.73 9.39
N LEU A 174 -15.99 -3.93 9.63
CA LEU A 174 -15.86 -2.62 10.30
C LEU A 174 -15.29 -2.76 11.71
N ASP A 175 -15.72 -3.77 12.47
CA ASP A 175 -15.17 -4.06 13.81
C ASP A 175 -13.67 -4.39 13.73
N SER A 176 -13.26 -5.18 12.73
CA SER A 176 -11.85 -5.51 12.50
C SER A 176 -11.01 -4.28 12.10
N ILE A 177 -11.56 -3.39 11.27
CA ILE A 177 -10.92 -2.10 10.94
C ILE A 177 -10.74 -1.26 12.20
N ASN A 178 -11.76 -1.20 13.05
CA ASN A 178 -11.71 -0.40 14.26
C ASN A 178 -10.67 -0.96 15.25
N ASP A 179 -10.58 -2.28 15.40
CA ASP A 179 -9.53 -2.91 16.22
C ASP A 179 -8.12 -2.63 15.67
N LEU A 180 -7.92 -2.76 14.35
CA LEU A 180 -6.66 -2.42 13.70
C LEU A 180 -6.29 -0.94 13.91
N ARG A 181 -7.26 -0.03 13.76
CA ARG A 181 -7.07 1.40 14.02
C ARG A 181 -6.61 1.66 15.46
N LEU A 182 -7.27 1.03 16.43
CA LEU A 182 -6.90 1.16 17.85
C LEU A 182 -5.51 0.57 18.14
N LYS A 183 -5.14 -0.51 17.45
CA LYS A 183 -3.80 -1.10 17.54
C LYS A 183 -2.73 -0.16 16.99
N ILE A 184 -2.94 0.41 15.80
CA ILE A 184 -2.00 1.36 15.19
C ILE A 184 -1.79 2.59 16.07
N ILE A 185 -2.86 3.13 16.66
CA ILE A 185 -2.75 4.28 17.58
C ILE A 185 -1.88 3.93 18.80
N ARG A 186 -2.10 2.75 19.40
CA ARG A 186 -1.27 2.26 20.53
C ARG A 186 0.18 2.06 20.11
N ASP A 187 0.43 1.35 19.02
CA ASP A 187 1.78 1.07 18.53
C ASP A 187 2.54 2.37 18.21
N MET A 188 1.86 3.40 17.67
CA MET A 188 2.46 4.71 17.46
C MET A 188 2.80 5.45 18.76
N GLN A 189 1.93 5.39 19.77
CA GLN A 189 2.20 5.99 21.08
C GLN A 189 3.40 5.30 21.74
N ASP A 190 3.47 3.97 21.69
CA ASP A 190 4.58 3.20 22.22
C ASP A 190 5.90 3.53 21.49
N ALA A 191 5.85 3.68 20.17
CA ALA A 191 7.01 4.10 19.37
C ALA A 191 7.48 5.52 19.71
N ASP A 192 6.58 6.48 19.94
CA ASP A 192 6.95 7.85 20.36
C ASP A 192 7.65 7.84 21.73
N VAL A 193 7.10 7.10 22.70
CA VAL A 193 7.70 6.95 24.03
C VAL A 193 9.09 6.30 23.92
N LEU A 194 9.22 5.23 23.13
CA LEU A 194 10.50 4.56 22.93
C LEU A 194 11.52 5.49 22.26
N ALA A 195 11.11 6.25 21.24
CA ALA A 195 11.96 7.21 20.55
C ALA A 195 12.45 8.31 21.52
N ARG A 196 11.54 8.92 22.28
CA ARG A 196 11.88 9.93 23.31
C ARG A 196 12.87 9.37 24.33
N ASN A 197 12.64 8.16 24.83
CA ASN A 197 13.54 7.52 25.79
C ASN A 197 14.94 7.26 25.19
N ARG A 198 15.01 6.80 23.94
CA ARG A 198 16.28 6.60 23.23
C ARG A 198 17.02 7.91 22.96
N PHE A 199 16.31 8.95 22.51
CA PHE A 199 16.90 10.28 22.32
C PHE A 199 17.40 10.88 23.63
N SER A 200 16.65 10.75 24.72
CA SER A 200 17.09 11.20 26.05
C SER A 200 18.36 10.46 26.48
N ALA A 201 18.41 9.14 26.32
CA ALA A 201 19.59 8.35 26.68
C ALA A 201 20.81 8.74 25.84
N PHE A 202 20.62 8.95 24.54
CA PHE A 202 21.68 9.43 23.65
C PHE A 202 22.17 10.83 24.03
N ALA A 203 21.27 11.76 24.35
CA ALA A 203 21.63 13.12 24.77
C ALA A 203 22.48 13.10 26.05
N ILE A 204 22.10 12.28 27.03
CA ILE A 204 22.87 12.09 28.28
C ILE A 204 24.24 11.49 27.97
N ASP A 205 24.32 10.47 27.12
CA ASP A 205 25.60 9.86 26.74
C ASP A 205 26.52 10.86 26.02
N LEU A 206 25.98 11.60 25.04
CA LEU A 206 26.69 12.65 24.31
C LEU A 206 27.20 13.74 25.24
N GLU A 207 26.38 14.23 26.17
CA GLU A 207 26.79 15.22 27.18
C GLU A 207 27.94 14.66 28.02
N SER A 208 27.84 13.40 28.46
CA SER A 208 28.89 12.73 29.23
C SER A 208 30.20 12.61 28.43
N GLN A 209 30.13 12.40 27.12
CA GLN A 209 31.28 12.24 26.24
C GLN A 209 31.93 13.61 25.96
N ILE A 210 31.13 14.64 25.68
CA ILE A 210 31.61 16.04 25.55
C ILE A 210 32.29 16.49 26.85
N ARG A 211 31.70 16.20 28.02
CA ARG A 211 32.29 16.55 29.31
C ARG A 211 33.63 15.85 29.53
N ARG A 212 33.74 14.57 29.15
CA ARG A 212 35.00 13.81 29.21
C ARG A 212 36.08 14.40 28.30
N THR A 213 35.75 14.73 27.05
CA THR A 213 36.68 15.33 26.09
C THR A 213 37.06 16.76 26.48
N GLY A 214 36.12 17.56 26.97
CA GLY A 214 36.37 18.93 27.45
C GLY A 214 37.25 18.97 28.71
N ALA A 215 37.06 18.01 29.63
CA ALA A 215 37.95 17.84 30.78
C ALA A 215 39.36 17.42 30.35
N GLY A 216 39.49 16.49 29.40
CA GLY A 216 40.78 16.06 28.85
C GLY A 216 41.51 17.20 28.11
N ALA A 217 40.79 18.02 27.34
CA ALA A 217 41.36 19.18 26.65
C ALA A 217 41.83 20.26 27.64
N LYS A 218 41.05 20.54 28.69
CA LYS A 218 41.42 21.50 29.73
C LYS A 218 42.65 21.06 30.52
N GLU A 219 42.76 19.77 30.84
CA GLU A 219 43.93 19.21 31.53
C GLU A 219 45.18 19.23 30.64
N SER A 220 45.03 18.86 29.37
CA SER A 220 46.14 18.91 28.40
C SER A 220 46.63 20.34 28.14
N MET A 221 45.72 21.33 28.10
CA MET A 221 46.07 22.73 27.91
C MET A 221 46.78 23.32 29.15
N ARG A 222 46.41 22.85 30.35
CA ARG A 222 47.07 23.24 31.61
C ARG A 222 48.50 22.69 31.71
N GLY A 223 48.74 21.47 31.21
CA GLY A 223 50.09 20.89 31.10
C GLY A 223 51.02 21.70 30.18
N ILE A 224 50.54 22.09 29.00
CA ILE A 224 51.32 22.86 28.02
C ILE A 224 51.71 24.25 28.54
N LEU A 225 50.79 24.95 29.23
CA LEU A 225 51.07 26.26 29.83
C LEU A 225 52.10 26.19 30.98
N SER A 226 52.13 25.07 31.71
CA SER A 226 53.11 24.82 32.77
C SER A 226 54.52 24.62 32.20
N ASP A 227 54.66 23.79 31.17
CA ASP A 227 55.95 23.45 30.56
C ASP A 227 56.61 24.66 29.87
N ALA A 228 55.81 25.53 29.25
CA ALA A 228 56.31 26.79 28.68
C ALA A 228 56.87 27.76 29.74
N GLY A 229 56.32 27.76 30.95
CA GLY A 229 56.80 28.58 32.07
C GLY A 229 58.13 28.09 32.64
N VAL A 230 58.37 26.77 32.67
CA VAL A 230 59.64 26.18 33.10
C VAL A 230 60.74 26.46 32.08
N LEU A 231 60.45 26.34 30.77
CA LEU A 231 61.42 26.63 29.70
C LEU A 231 61.90 28.10 29.71
N SER A 232 61.00 29.05 29.97
CA SER A 232 61.38 30.48 30.07
C SER A 232 62.33 30.75 31.25
N LYS A 233 62.18 30.02 32.36
CA LYS A 233 63.03 30.16 33.55
C LYS A 233 64.43 29.60 33.32
N ASP A 234 64.54 28.47 32.61
CA ASP A 234 65.83 27.85 32.29
C ASP A 234 66.64 28.68 31.28
N ILE A 235 65.96 29.30 30.29
CA ILE A 235 66.63 30.21 29.35
C ILE A 235 67.27 31.41 30.07
N LEU A 236 66.58 32.00 31.05
CA LEU A 236 67.10 33.13 31.83
C LEU A 236 68.30 32.72 32.72
N LEU A 237 68.26 31.51 33.30
CA LEU A 237 69.38 30.99 34.08
C LEU A 237 70.62 30.75 33.21
N SER A 238 70.44 30.18 32.01
CA SER A 238 71.54 29.98 31.06
C SER A 238 72.17 31.30 30.60
N ILE A 239 71.38 32.35 30.33
CA ILE A 239 71.90 33.67 29.95
C ILE A 239 72.76 34.27 31.07
N LYS A 240 72.31 34.15 32.33
CA LYS A 240 73.05 34.63 33.49
C LYS A 240 74.40 33.92 33.64
N SER A 241 74.41 32.59 33.50
CA SER A 241 75.65 31.80 33.57
C SER A 241 76.63 32.14 32.45
N ILE A 242 76.15 32.43 31.23
CA ILE A 242 77.01 32.86 30.11
C ILE A 242 77.62 34.23 30.38
N GLN A 243 76.87 35.14 31.01
CA GLN A 243 77.35 36.48 31.34
C GLN A 243 78.40 36.47 32.46
N ASP A 244 78.20 35.65 33.49
CA ASP A 244 79.18 35.45 34.58
C ASP A 244 80.48 34.83 34.06
N LEU A 245 80.39 33.85 33.15
CA LEU A 245 81.56 33.25 32.50
C LEU A 245 82.36 34.27 31.70
N LYS A 246 81.68 35.12 30.91
CA LYS A 246 82.32 36.18 30.13
C LYS A 246 83.07 37.17 31.03
N HIS A 247 82.50 37.53 32.18
CA HIS A 247 83.14 38.43 33.13
C HIS A 247 84.42 37.82 33.71
N SER A 248 84.36 36.55 34.14
CA SER A 248 85.53 35.83 34.64
C SER A 248 86.65 35.76 33.60
N MET A 249 86.31 35.46 32.34
CA MET A 249 87.29 35.35 31.26
C MET A 249 88.01 36.67 30.94
N ASN A 250 87.32 37.81 31.06
CA ASN A 250 87.93 39.13 30.90
C ASN A 250 88.93 39.45 32.02
N VAL A 251 88.62 39.07 33.27
CA VAL A 251 89.53 39.27 34.41
C VAL A 251 90.82 38.46 34.23
N TYR A 252 90.70 37.21 33.76
CA TYR A 252 91.88 36.38 33.49
C TYR A 252 92.76 36.93 32.36
N SER A 253 92.17 37.49 31.30
CA SER A 253 92.95 38.05 30.19
C SER A 253 93.70 39.32 30.59
N GLU A 254 93.10 40.14 31.45
CA GLU A 254 93.72 41.37 31.97
C GLU A 254 94.88 41.05 32.93
N MET A 255 94.71 40.03 33.79
CA MET A 255 95.77 39.52 34.67
C MET A 255 96.97 38.98 33.89
N LEU A 256 96.73 38.20 32.82
CA LEU A 256 97.79 37.66 31.97
C LEU A 256 98.61 38.77 31.30
N LYS A 257 97.93 39.83 30.83
CA LYS A 257 98.59 40.97 30.20
C LYS A 257 99.50 41.70 31.18
N GLN A 258 99.01 41.99 32.38
CA GLN A 258 99.76 42.68 33.42
C GLN A 258 100.99 41.90 33.88
N ASN A 259 100.88 40.57 33.99
CA ASN A 259 102.00 39.72 34.41
C ASN A 259 103.12 39.64 33.35
N SER A 260 102.76 39.70 32.06
CA SER A 260 103.74 39.72 30.96
C SER A 260 104.55 41.02 30.90
N GLU A 261 103.92 42.16 31.22
CA GLU A 261 104.57 43.48 31.25
C GLU A 261 105.53 43.60 32.45
N LEU A 262 105.17 43.01 33.60
CA LEU A 262 106.05 42.99 34.78
C LEU A 262 107.33 42.17 34.57
N ALA A 263 107.22 41.01 33.90
CA ALA A 263 108.35 40.12 33.66
C ALA A 263 109.41 40.76 32.73
N ALA A 264 109.00 41.58 31.77
CA ALA A 264 109.92 42.28 30.87
C ALA A 264 110.75 43.35 31.60
N ALA A 265 110.15 44.06 32.56
CA ALA A 265 110.82 45.13 33.32
C ALA A 265 111.89 44.61 34.30
N ASP A 266 111.68 43.44 34.90
CA ASP A 266 112.65 42.85 35.84
C ASP A 266 113.93 42.36 35.13
N GLN A 267 113.81 41.91 33.88
CA GLN A 267 114.97 41.42 33.10
C GLN A 267 115.94 42.56 32.74
N GLU A 268 115.44 43.76 32.43
CA GLU A 268 116.30 44.93 32.17
C GLU A 268 117.07 45.37 33.42
N ARG A 269 116.43 45.36 34.59
CA ARG A 269 117.08 45.75 35.86
C ARG A 269 118.21 44.79 36.25
N GLN A 270 118.07 43.50 35.96
CA GLN A 270 119.14 42.53 36.23
C GLN A 270 120.41 42.78 35.40
N LYS A 271 120.27 43.17 34.12
CA LYS A 271 121.43 43.43 33.25
C LYS A 271 122.26 44.63 33.73
N ALA A 272 121.60 45.74 34.05
CA ALA A 272 122.26 46.95 34.55
C ALA A 272 123.04 46.70 35.86
N ASN A 273 122.50 45.86 36.74
CA ASN A 273 123.14 45.56 38.03
C ASN A 273 124.41 44.70 37.87
N SER A 274 124.45 43.85 36.84
CA SER A 274 125.62 42.99 36.58
C SER A 274 126.85 43.78 36.11
N GLU A 275 126.65 44.83 35.30
CA GLU A 275 127.73 45.69 34.80
C GLU A 275 128.39 46.49 35.93
N ILE A 276 127.60 47.06 36.85
CA ILE A 276 128.10 47.82 38.00
C ILE A 276 128.98 46.92 38.89
N THR A 277 128.55 45.67 39.07
CA THR A 277 129.28 44.70 39.92
C THR A 277 130.66 44.36 39.33
N LEU A 278 130.76 44.22 38.01
CA LEU A 278 132.04 43.98 37.32
C LEU A 278 132.98 45.18 37.43
N ALA A 279 132.48 46.40 37.22
CA ALA A 279 133.27 47.62 37.32
C ALA A 279 133.83 47.85 38.73
N THR A 280 133.03 47.54 39.76
CA THR A 280 133.43 47.67 41.17
C THR A 280 134.55 46.69 41.53
N ARG A 281 134.46 45.45 41.03
CA ARG A 281 135.50 44.42 41.25
C ARG A 281 136.84 44.82 40.62
N GLN A 282 136.81 45.39 39.42
CA GLN A 282 138.01 45.81 38.70
C GLN A 282 138.76 46.93 39.45
N SER A 283 138.02 47.88 40.01
CA SER A 283 138.60 48.99 40.79
C SER A 283 139.27 48.52 42.08
N LEU A 284 138.69 47.51 42.76
CA LEU A 284 139.26 46.92 43.97
C LEU A 284 140.57 46.15 43.71
N ASP A 285 140.68 45.44 42.60
CA ASP A 285 141.93 44.74 42.23
C ASP A 285 143.07 45.74 41.93
N GLN A 286 142.73 46.90 41.35
CA GLN A 286 143.68 47.97 41.07
C GLN A 286 144.25 48.58 42.37
N ILE A 287 143.39 48.87 43.34
CA ILE A 287 143.78 49.41 44.65
C ILE A 287 144.65 48.41 45.43
N ARG A 288 144.28 47.11 45.40
CA ARG A 288 145.05 46.05 46.09
C ARG A 288 146.48 45.97 45.57
N ASN A 289 146.65 45.96 44.25
CA ASN A 289 147.98 45.81 43.65
C ASN A 289 148.86 47.04 43.90
N GLN A 290 148.27 48.24 43.95
CA GLN A 290 148.99 49.48 44.22
C GLN A 290 149.47 49.56 45.67
N HIS A 291 148.67 49.10 46.64
CA HIS A 291 149.08 49.07 48.04
C HIS A 291 150.15 48.01 48.35
N ILE A 292 150.12 46.85 47.69
CA ILE A 292 151.15 45.81 47.87
C ILE A 292 152.52 46.31 47.41
N ALA A 293 152.58 47.02 46.27
CA ALA A 293 153.84 47.56 45.75
C ALA A 293 154.46 48.62 46.69
N ILE A 294 153.64 49.45 47.34
CA ILE A 294 154.10 50.47 48.29
C ILE A 294 154.67 49.81 49.57
N ILE A 295 154.01 48.76 50.07
CA ILE A 295 154.46 48.02 51.25
C ILE A 295 155.80 47.34 51.00
N ASP A 296 155.99 46.74 49.82
CA ASP A 296 157.24 46.06 49.46
C ASP A 296 158.44 47.04 49.38
N GLN A 297 158.19 48.25 48.90
CA GLN A 297 159.20 49.31 48.80
C GLN A 297 159.61 49.86 50.17
N GLU A 298 158.66 50.05 51.09
CA GLU A 298 158.94 50.48 52.47
C GLU A 298 159.65 49.39 53.28
N PHE A 299 159.30 48.11 53.07
CA PHE A 299 159.96 46.98 53.75
C PHE A 299 161.42 46.82 53.32
N SER A 300 161.71 47.03 52.03
CA SER A 300 163.08 47.02 51.49
C SER A 300 163.94 48.17 52.03
N ARG A 301 163.33 49.34 52.27
CA ARG A 301 163.97 50.49 52.92
C ARG A 301 164.29 50.24 54.39
N LEU A 302 163.41 49.56 55.12
CA LEU A 302 163.66 49.16 56.51
C LEU A 302 164.76 48.10 56.61
N HIS A 303 164.80 47.12 55.71
CA HIS A 303 165.83 46.10 55.70
C HIS A 303 167.24 46.69 55.46
N SER A 304 167.35 47.67 54.56
CA SER A 304 168.61 48.38 54.30
C SER A 304 169.07 49.26 55.48
N SER A 305 168.16 49.75 56.33
CA SER A 305 168.54 50.52 57.53
C SER A 305 168.97 49.63 58.70
N VAL A 306 168.39 48.43 58.84
CA VAL A 306 168.71 47.49 59.94
C VAL A 306 170.09 46.86 59.74
N VAL A 307 170.48 46.54 58.50
CA VAL A 307 171.81 45.94 58.22
C VAL A 307 172.97 46.93 58.44
N CYS A 308 172.73 48.24 58.36
CA CYS A 308 173.77 49.26 58.58
C CYS A 308 174.05 49.52 60.07
N TYR A 309 173.08 49.32 60.97
CA TYR A 309 173.26 49.58 62.40
C TYR A 309 173.94 48.44 63.16
N THR A 310 174.00 47.23 62.59
CA THR A 310 174.62 46.06 63.23
C THR A 310 176.11 45.86 62.91
N SER A 311 176.74 46.75 62.13
CA SER A 311 178.15 46.56 61.69
C SER A 311 179.15 47.66 62.07
N ILE A 312 178.75 48.78 62.69
CA ILE A 312 179.66 49.91 62.98
C ILE A 312 179.73 50.32 64.46
N ASN A 313 178.90 49.76 65.32
CA ASN A 313 179.16 49.79 66.75
C ASN A 313 179.05 48.39 67.30
N TYR A 314 180.16 47.99 67.90
CA TYR A 314 180.29 46.91 68.83
C TYR A 314 180.14 45.49 68.25
N LEU A 315 181.15 44.64 68.39
CA LEU A 315 182.32 44.72 69.29
C LEU A 315 183.61 44.43 68.55
#